data_AF-A0A7W0HKD1-F1
#
_entry.id   AF-A0A7W0HKD1-F1
#
_cell.length_a   1.000
_cell.length_b   1.000
_cell.length_c   1.000
_cell.angle_alpha   90.00
_cell.angle_beta   90.00
_cell.angle_gamma   90.00
#
_symmetry.space_group_name_H-M   'P 1'
#
loop_
_entity.id
_entity.type
_entity.pdbx_description
1 polymer ?
#
loop_
_entity_poly.entity_id
_entity_poly.type
_entity_poly.pdbx_seq_one_letter_code
_entity_poly.pdbx_strand_id
1 'polypeptide(L)'
;MAVDVAQQRRDEEVRLRAFVREAEEMDAKIRAYLSDRDNKPHPRHQEFIERIQNMRIDPEISNRHLETLLDNLQWKVYHLSHAWRQLWDNAEAARKRQSGHFRHAGGNGSENNRQDRTANDKRSIYSVDRLWEIQQEKLESLGQNPDSENREAFVQRIKQRYGQLASEKKADEEIVMTFDKQSRRCTLAVKKHSKAIDG
;
A
#
# COMPACT_ATOMS: atom_id res chain seq x y z
N MET A 1 -22.17 -28.92 36.16
CA MET A 1 -21.11 -28.45 35.24
C MET A 1 -21.59 -28.25 33.80
N ALA A 2 -22.63 -28.92 33.28
CA ALA A 2 -23.09 -28.73 31.89
C ALA A 2 -23.80 -27.39 31.56
N VAL A 3 -24.28 -26.67 32.58
CA VAL A 3 -24.98 -25.38 32.40
C VAL A 3 -24.02 -24.26 31.98
N ASP A 4 -22.74 -24.38 32.34
CA ASP A 4 -21.71 -23.36 32.09
C ASP A 4 -21.30 -23.32 30.60
N VAL A 5 -20.96 -24.48 30.03
CA VAL A 5 -20.55 -24.61 28.61
C VAL A 5 -21.65 -24.17 27.65
N ALA A 6 -22.93 -24.47 27.97
CA ALA A 6 -24.05 -24.08 27.13
C ALA A 6 -24.27 -22.55 27.12
N GLN A 7 -24.00 -21.88 28.25
CA GLN A 7 -24.07 -20.42 28.33
C GLN A 7 -22.88 -19.79 27.60
N GLN A 8 -21.67 -20.28 27.83
CA GLN A 8 -20.45 -19.81 27.14
C GLN A 8 -20.59 -19.91 25.61
N ARG A 9 -21.20 -20.98 25.09
CA ARG A 9 -21.49 -21.13 23.66
C ARG A 9 -22.43 -20.05 23.11
N ARG A 10 -23.48 -19.68 23.86
CA ARG A 10 -24.40 -18.62 23.46
C ARG A 10 -23.71 -17.27 23.49
N ASP A 11 -22.89 -17.02 24.50
CA ASP A 11 -22.16 -15.76 24.64
C ASP A 11 -21.18 -15.59 23.48
N GLU A 12 -20.47 -16.65 23.09
CA GLU A 12 -19.56 -16.64 21.93
C GLU A 12 -20.33 -16.47 20.61
N GLU A 13 -21.52 -17.09 20.48
CA GLU A 13 -22.39 -16.87 19.32
C GLU A 13 -22.83 -15.40 19.19
N VAL A 14 -23.27 -14.79 20.29
CA VAL A 14 -23.67 -13.37 20.34
C VAL A 14 -22.48 -12.49 19.97
N ARG A 15 -21.30 -12.81 20.48
CA ARG A 15 -20.06 -12.10 20.17
C ARG A 15 -19.69 -12.19 18.68
N LEU A 16 -19.74 -13.38 18.08
CA LEU A 16 -19.48 -13.56 16.64
C LEU A 16 -20.48 -12.76 15.79
N ARG A 17 -21.77 -12.76 16.16
CA ARG A 17 -22.80 -11.95 15.49
C ARG A 17 -22.56 -10.45 15.66
N ALA A 18 -22.04 -10.01 16.81
CA ALA A 18 -21.67 -8.61 17.01
C ALA A 18 -20.54 -8.19 16.06
N PHE A 19 -19.53 -9.04 15.86
CA PHE A 19 -18.45 -8.76 14.91
C PHE A 19 -18.92 -8.66 13.46
N VAL A 20 -19.95 -9.43 13.07
CA VAL A 20 -20.55 -9.30 11.73
C VAL A 20 -21.12 -7.90 11.52
N ARG A 21 -21.78 -7.31 12.54
CA ARG A 21 -22.31 -5.94 12.50
C ARG A 21 -21.19 -4.90 12.52
N GLU A 22 -20.19 -5.12 13.38
CA GLU A 22 -19.01 -4.24 13.45
C GLU A 22 -18.28 -4.16 12.10
N ALA A 23 -18.20 -5.26 11.35
CA ALA A 23 -17.65 -5.28 10.00
C ALA A 23 -18.45 -4.40 9.02
N GLU A 24 -19.77 -4.34 9.14
CA GLU A 24 -20.63 -3.47 8.31
C GLU A 24 -20.50 -2.01 8.72
N GLU A 25 -20.45 -1.73 10.01
CA GLU A 25 -20.15 -0.38 10.52
C GLU A 25 -18.77 0.10 10.07
N MET A 26 -17.79 -0.81 9.99
CA MET A 26 -16.45 -0.50 9.51
C MET A 26 -16.48 -0.04 8.05
N ASP A 27 -17.28 -0.68 7.19
CA ASP A 27 -17.47 -0.25 5.80
C ASP A 27 -18.00 1.18 5.74
N ALA A 28 -19.01 1.50 6.56
CA ALA A 28 -19.56 2.85 6.65
C ALA A 28 -18.52 3.88 7.15
N LYS A 29 -17.74 3.52 8.19
CA LYS A 29 -16.66 4.37 8.73
C LYS A 29 -15.57 4.63 7.68
N ILE A 30 -15.20 3.63 6.90
CA ILE A 30 -14.22 3.75 5.82
C ILE A 30 -14.72 4.70 4.75
N ARG A 31 -15.97 4.53 4.27
CA ARG A 31 -16.55 5.43 3.27
C ARG A 31 -16.62 6.87 3.78
N ALA A 32 -17.07 7.07 5.02
CA ALA A 32 -17.13 8.38 5.65
C ALA A 32 -15.74 9.02 5.77
N TYR A 33 -14.74 8.26 6.22
CA TYR A 33 -13.35 8.73 6.31
C TYR A 33 -12.79 9.10 4.93
N LEU A 34 -13.02 8.27 3.91
CA LEU A 34 -12.54 8.54 2.56
C LEU A 34 -13.21 9.77 1.93
N SER A 35 -14.48 10.04 2.27
CA SER A 35 -15.16 11.26 1.82
C SER A 35 -14.65 12.53 2.51
N ASP A 36 -14.30 12.45 3.80
CA ASP A 36 -13.86 13.60 4.60
C ASP A 36 -12.78 13.16 5.61
N ARG A 37 -11.52 13.17 5.16
CA ARG A 37 -10.38 12.69 5.96
C ARG A 37 -9.96 13.65 7.06
N ASP A 38 -10.33 14.92 6.94
CA ASP A 38 -9.86 15.98 7.84
C ASP A 38 -10.76 16.08 9.09
N ASN A 39 -12.06 15.80 8.94
CA ASN A 39 -13.00 15.83 10.07
C ASN A 39 -13.37 14.46 10.62
N LYS A 40 -13.14 13.36 9.86
CA LYS A 40 -13.50 12.01 10.32
C LYS A 40 -12.28 11.27 10.87
N PRO A 41 -12.44 10.54 11.99
CA PRO A 41 -11.35 9.75 12.54
C PRO A 41 -10.98 8.57 11.64
N HIS A 42 -9.70 8.17 11.68
CA HIS A 42 -9.24 7.00 10.95
C HIS A 42 -9.96 5.73 11.45
N PRO A 43 -10.51 4.88 10.56
CA PRO A 43 -11.37 3.76 10.95
C PRO A 43 -10.63 2.59 11.62
N ARG A 44 -9.29 2.54 11.56
CA ARG A 44 -8.45 1.46 12.14
C ARG A 44 -8.87 0.04 11.73
N HIS A 45 -9.39 -0.10 10.50
CA HIS A 45 -9.91 -1.35 9.97
C HIS A 45 -8.87 -2.49 9.91
N GLN A 46 -7.57 -2.19 9.85
CA GLN A 46 -6.50 -3.18 9.88
C GLN A 46 -6.43 -3.93 11.23
N GLU A 47 -6.50 -3.20 12.35
CA GLU A 47 -6.54 -3.80 13.70
C GLU A 47 -7.77 -4.72 13.85
N PHE A 48 -8.92 -4.30 13.28
CA PHE A 48 -10.13 -5.11 13.25
C PHE A 48 -9.95 -6.39 12.43
N ILE A 49 -9.38 -6.32 11.23
CA ILE A 49 -9.12 -7.49 10.39
C ILE A 49 -8.21 -8.48 11.12
N GLU A 50 -7.08 -8.01 11.66
CA GLU A 50 -6.12 -8.86 12.39
C GLU A 50 -6.79 -9.54 13.59
N ARG A 51 -7.62 -8.82 14.33
CA ARG A 51 -8.38 -9.37 15.46
C ARG A 51 -9.29 -10.53 15.05
N ILE A 52 -9.99 -10.41 13.93
CA ILE A 52 -10.91 -11.46 13.44
C ILE A 52 -10.15 -12.64 12.84
N GLN A 53 -9.11 -12.39 12.05
CA GLN A 53 -8.34 -13.45 11.39
C GLN A 53 -7.56 -14.33 12.39
N ASN A 54 -7.09 -13.73 13.48
CA ASN A 54 -6.38 -14.44 14.54
C ASN A 54 -7.31 -15.07 15.59
N MET A 55 -8.62 -14.82 15.51
CA MET A 55 -9.59 -15.37 16.44
C MET A 55 -9.67 -16.90 16.32
N ARG A 56 -9.70 -17.56 17.47
CA ARG A 56 -9.92 -19.01 17.59
C ARG A 56 -10.96 -19.21 18.69
N ILE A 57 -11.89 -20.14 18.48
CA ILE A 57 -12.84 -20.56 19.50
C ILE A 57 -12.10 -21.52 20.43
N ASP A 58 -12.36 -21.41 21.73
CA ASP A 58 -11.81 -22.32 22.73
C ASP A 58 -12.30 -23.76 22.45
N PRO A 59 -11.38 -24.76 22.35
CA PRO A 59 -11.74 -26.15 22.11
C PRO A 59 -12.81 -26.71 23.07
N GLU A 60 -12.88 -26.24 24.30
CA GLU A 60 -13.82 -26.74 25.31
C GLU A 60 -15.28 -26.36 25.00
N ILE A 61 -15.48 -25.17 24.42
CA ILE A 61 -16.80 -24.67 24.03
C ILE A 61 -17.08 -24.87 22.55
N SER A 62 -16.06 -25.21 21.76
CA SER A 62 -16.17 -25.34 20.31
C SER A 62 -17.28 -26.32 19.92
N ASN A 63 -18.00 -25.95 18.87
CA ASN A 63 -18.92 -26.82 18.17
C ASN A 63 -18.92 -26.43 16.69
N ARG A 64 -19.36 -27.37 15.84
CA ARG A 64 -19.38 -27.18 14.38
C ARG A 64 -20.11 -25.89 13.96
N HIS A 65 -21.16 -25.49 14.70
CA HIS A 65 -21.92 -24.28 14.38
C HIS A 65 -21.09 -23.00 14.62
N LEU A 66 -20.43 -22.88 15.78
CA LEU A 66 -19.58 -21.75 16.11
C LEU A 66 -18.36 -21.68 15.18
N GLU A 67 -17.74 -22.81 14.88
CA GLU A 67 -16.64 -22.88 13.90
C GLU A 67 -17.09 -22.38 12.53
N THR A 68 -18.25 -22.82 12.05
CA THR A 68 -18.81 -22.35 10.78
C THR A 68 -19.12 -20.84 10.81
N LEU A 69 -19.61 -20.31 11.94
CA LEU A 69 -19.85 -18.87 12.08
C LEU A 69 -18.55 -18.07 12.04
N LEU A 70 -17.51 -18.55 12.72
CA LEU A 70 -16.19 -17.92 12.70
C LEU A 70 -15.58 -17.96 11.30
N ASP A 71 -15.62 -19.10 10.62
CA ASP A 71 -15.10 -19.25 9.26
C ASP A 71 -15.82 -18.29 8.29
N ASN A 72 -17.16 -18.23 8.36
CA ASN A 72 -17.95 -17.31 7.54
C ASN A 72 -17.60 -15.85 7.83
N LEU A 73 -17.39 -15.50 9.09
CA LEU A 73 -16.97 -14.16 9.50
C LEU A 73 -15.56 -13.84 8.96
N GLN A 74 -14.61 -14.75 9.08
CA GLN A 74 -13.25 -14.59 8.56
C GLN A 74 -13.25 -14.43 7.04
N TRP A 75 -14.05 -15.21 6.31
CA TRP A 75 -14.24 -15.05 4.87
C TRP A 75 -14.88 -13.71 4.51
N LYS A 76 -15.93 -13.29 5.23
CA LYS A 76 -16.56 -11.98 5.01
C LYS A 76 -15.55 -10.84 5.19
N VAL A 77 -14.80 -10.86 6.29
CA VAL A 77 -13.78 -9.85 6.59
C VAL A 77 -12.63 -9.89 5.57
N TYR A 78 -12.22 -11.07 5.13
CA TYR A 78 -11.21 -11.20 4.06
C TYR A 78 -11.67 -10.52 2.77
N HIS A 79 -12.90 -10.79 2.31
CA HIS A 79 -13.44 -10.14 1.11
C HIS A 79 -13.62 -8.62 1.29
N LEU A 80 -14.14 -8.19 2.44
CA LEU A 80 -14.25 -6.77 2.76
C LEU A 80 -12.88 -6.08 2.78
N SER A 81 -11.83 -6.73 3.27
CA SER A 81 -10.48 -6.15 3.30
C SER A 81 -9.96 -5.83 1.89
N HIS A 82 -10.24 -6.69 0.90
CA HIS A 82 -9.90 -6.44 -0.50
C HIS A 82 -10.72 -5.28 -1.07
N ALA A 83 -12.02 -5.26 -0.79
CA ALA A 83 -12.90 -4.18 -1.25
C ALA A 83 -12.49 -2.82 -0.65
N TRP A 84 -12.15 -2.78 0.64
CA TRP A 84 -11.68 -1.58 1.33
C TRP A 84 -10.35 -1.07 0.79
N ARG A 85 -9.41 -1.97 0.50
CA ARG A 85 -8.15 -1.60 -0.16
C ARG A 85 -8.42 -0.97 -1.52
N GLN A 86 -9.28 -1.59 -2.33
CA GLN A 86 -9.65 -1.04 -3.64
C GLN A 86 -10.34 0.33 -3.51
N LEU A 87 -11.22 0.52 -2.52
CA LEU A 87 -11.84 1.82 -2.25
C LEU A 87 -10.78 2.88 -1.90
N TRP A 88 -9.77 2.51 -1.12
CA TRP A 88 -8.65 3.39 -0.78
C TRP A 88 -7.84 3.80 -2.01
N ASP A 89 -7.46 2.81 -2.83
CA ASP A 89 -6.70 3.03 -4.06
C ASP A 89 -7.47 3.94 -5.04
N ASN A 90 -8.78 3.70 -5.16
CA ASN A 90 -9.67 4.53 -5.98
C ASN A 90 -9.77 5.98 -5.46
N ALA A 91 -9.91 6.15 -4.14
CA ALA A 91 -9.97 7.47 -3.52
C ALA A 91 -8.65 8.24 -3.67
N GLU A 92 -7.51 7.56 -3.55
CA GLU A 92 -6.19 8.15 -3.80
C GLU A 92 -5.98 8.52 -5.27
N ALA A 93 -6.41 7.66 -6.20
CA ALA A 93 -6.37 7.96 -7.62
C ALA A 93 -7.24 9.18 -7.98
N ALA A 94 -8.43 9.29 -7.39
CA ALA A 94 -9.31 10.45 -7.57
C ALA A 94 -8.66 11.74 -7.07
N ARG A 95 -8.03 11.72 -5.88
CA ARG A 95 -7.29 12.88 -5.35
C ARG A 95 -6.10 13.27 -6.23
N LYS A 96 -5.32 12.29 -6.72
CA LYS A 96 -4.20 12.55 -7.65
C LYS A 96 -4.66 13.19 -8.95
N ARG A 97 -5.85 12.83 -9.47
CA ARG A 97 -6.44 13.48 -10.65
C ARG A 97 -6.88 14.91 -10.36
N GLN A 98 -7.48 15.16 -9.20
CA GLN A 98 -7.90 16.50 -8.78
C GLN A 98 -6.72 17.43 -8.50
N SER A 99 -5.66 16.96 -7.84
CA SER A 99 -4.43 17.73 -7.63
C SER A 99 -3.58 17.88 -8.90
N GLY A 100 -3.76 16.99 -9.87
CA GLY A 100 -3.12 17.05 -11.19
C GLY A 100 -3.85 17.91 -12.23
N HIS A 101 -5.12 18.30 -12.00
CA HIS A 101 -5.90 19.14 -12.93
C HIS A 101 -5.66 20.65 -12.81
N PHE A 102 -4.74 21.08 -11.95
CA PHE A 102 -4.28 22.47 -11.84
C PHE A 102 -2.89 22.72 -12.46
N ARG A 103 -2.47 21.91 -13.45
CA ARG A 103 -1.31 22.25 -14.30
C ARG A 103 -1.75 22.33 -15.77
N HIS A 104 -1.95 23.57 -16.20
CA HIS A 104 -2.03 24.10 -17.57
C HIS A 104 -3.21 23.68 -18.46
N ALA A 105 -4.28 24.48 -18.38
CA ALA A 105 -4.90 25.00 -19.60
C ALA A 105 -3.89 25.94 -20.29
N GLY A 106 -3.41 25.57 -21.47
CA GLY A 106 -2.53 26.40 -22.29
C GLY A 106 -1.46 25.57 -23.00
N GLY A 107 -1.81 25.01 -24.15
CA GLY A 107 -0.84 24.35 -25.03
C GLY A 107 -1.48 23.40 -26.01
N ASN A 108 -1.99 23.94 -27.12
CA ASN A 108 -2.31 23.21 -28.34
C ASN A 108 -1.21 22.21 -28.72
N GLY A 109 -1.56 20.98 -29.11
CA GLY A 109 -0.62 20.16 -29.88
C GLY A 109 -0.87 18.66 -29.91
N SER A 110 -1.76 18.25 -30.82
CA SER A 110 -1.73 16.96 -31.53
C SER A 110 -2.11 15.68 -30.78
N GLU A 111 -3.32 15.22 -31.11
CA GLU A 111 -3.66 13.81 -31.25
C GLU A 111 -2.59 13.07 -32.08
N ASN A 112 -2.04 11.98 -31.54
CA ASN A 112 -1.79 10.78 -32.33
C ASN A 112 -1.51 9.55 -31.44
N ASN A 113 -2.19 8.46 -31.80
CA ASN A 113 -1.91 7.05 -31.53
C ASN A 113 -2.07 6.45 -30.11
N ARG A 114 -3.24 5.81 -29.95
CA ARG A 114 -3.41 4.38 -29.63
C ARG A 114 -2.10 3.57 -29.52
N GLN A 115 -1.88 2.92 -28.37
CA GLN A 115 -1.93 1.45 -28.23
C GLN A 115 -1.44 1.02 -26.83
N ASP A 116 -2.35 0.39 -26.11
CA ASP A 116 -2.16 -0.85 -25.35
C ASP A 116 -0.72 -1.21 -24.93
N ARG A 117 -0.39 -1.00 -23.66
CA ARG A 117 0.57 -1.82 -22.91
C ARG A 117 0.07 -2.00 -21.48
N THR A 118 -0.77 -3.02 -21.32
CA THR A 118 -0.57 -4.11 -20.35
C THR A 118 0.32 -3.80 -19.14
N ALA A 119 -0.32 -3.80 -17.97
CA ALA A 119 0.10 -4.56 -16.81
C ALA A 119 1.63 -4.69 -16.59
N ASN A 120 2.26 -3.67 -16.01
CA ASN A 120 3.52 -3.88 -15.32
C ASN A 120 3.83 -2.84 -14.23
N ASP A 121 2.87 -2.55 -13.34
CA ASP A 121 3.16 -1.76 -12.13
C ASP A 121 3.40 -2.65 -10.90
N LYS A 122 3.99 -3.83 -11.14
CA LYS A 122 4.60 -4.63 -10.08
C LYS A 122 5.99 -4.05 -9.82
N ARG A 123 6.14 -3.43 -8.64
CA ARG A 123 7.40 -3.07 -7.98
C ARG A 123 8.06 -1.76 -8.43
N SER A 124 7.37 -0.63 -8.32
CA SER A 124 8.08 0.64 -8.04
C SER A 124 8.43 0.67 -6.55
N ILE A 125 9.53 0.01 -6.15
CA ILE A 125 9.93 -0.19 -4.74
C ILE A 125 10.25 1.13 -4.01
N TYR A 126 10.32 2.26 -4.71
CA TYR A 126 10.36 3.57 -4.09
C TYR A 126 9.54 4.55 -4.94
N SER A 127 8.58 5.26 -4.33
CA SER A 127 8.03 6.45 -4.97
C SER A 127 9.20 7.41 -5.24
N VAL A 128 9.21 8.07 -6.39
CA VAL A 128 10.26 9.06 -6.72
C VAL A 128 10.39 10.13 -5.63
N ASP A 129 9.28 10.41 -4.94
CA ASP A 129 9.21 11.28 -3.78
C ASP A 129 10.04 10.78 -2.59
N ARG A 130 10.02 9.46 -2.32
CA ARG A 130 10.84 8.87 -1.26
C ARG A 130 12.32 8.81 -1.62
N LEU A 131 12.65 8.65 -2.91
CA LEU A 131 14.04 8.75 -3.38
C LEU A 131 14.61 10.16 -3.21
N TRP A 132 13.76 11.17 -3.36
CA TRP A 132 14.12 12.56 -3.10
C TRP A 132 14.38 12.81 -1.62
N GLU A 133 13.50 12.34 -0.74
CA GLU A 133 13.68 12.41 0.72
C GLU A 133 15.01 11.77 1.16
N ILE A 134 15.35 10.59 0.63
CA ILE A 134 16.61 9.92 0.95
C ILE A 134 17.83 10.73 0.46
N GLN A 135 17.74 11.41 -0.70
CA GLN A 135 18.82 12.28 -1.17
C GLN A 135 19.02 13.47 -0.22
N GLN A 136 17.92 14.09 0.24
CA GLN A 136 17.97 15.20 1.17
C GLN A 136 18.55 14.79 2.52
N GLU A 137 18.07 13.68 3.09
CA GLU A 137 18.59 13.12 4.36
C GLU A 137 20.09 12.81 4.28
N LYS A 138 20.57 12.29 3.13
CA LYS A 138 22.00 12.04 2.93
C LYS A 138 22.83 13.32 2.81
N LEU A 139 22.33 14.35 2.15
CA LEU A 139 22.99 15.65 2.06
C LEU A 139 23.06 16.35 3.42
N GLU A 140 21.97 16.30 4.19
CA GLU A 140 21.90 16.80 5.57
C GLU A 140 22.88 16.06 6.49
N SER A 141 22.95 14.72 6.40
CA SER A 141 23.89 13.91 7.19
C SER A 141 25.37 14.22 6.92
N LEU A 142 25.67 14.79 5.75
CA LEU A 142 27.01 15.21 5.34
C LEU A 142 27.28 16.68 5.65
N GLY A 143 26.35 17.37 6.31
CA GLY A 143 26.48 18.77 6.74
C GLY A 143 26.49 19.76 5.57
N GLN A 144 25.83 19.44 4.45
CA GLN A 144 25.82 20.28 3.24
C GLN A 144 24.43 20.84 2.94
N ASN A 145 24.40 22.06 2.39
CA ASN A 145 23.15 22.73 2.03
C ASN A 145 22.44 22.02 0.86
N PRO A 146 21.10 21.91 0.93
CA PRO A 146 20.27 21.22 -0.07
C PRO A 146 20.14 21.96 -1.42
N ASP A 147 20.77 23.12 -1.58
CA ASP A 147 20.53 24.08 -2.69
C ASP A 147 21.09 23.68 -4.07
N SER A 148 21.69 22.49 -4.22
CA SER A 148 22.38 22.11 -5.47
C SER A 148 21.49 21.51 -6.57
N GLU A 149 20.27 21.07 -6.24
CA GLU A 149 19.33 20.49 -7.21
C GLU A 149 17.88 20.78 -6.77
N ASN A 150 17.01 21.23 -7.68
CA ASN A 150 15.58 21.34 -7.39
C ASN A 150 14.91 19.96 -7.59
N ARG A 151 13.88 19.65 -6.82
CA ARG A 151 13.08 18.41 -6.88
C ARG A 151 12.66 18.04 -8.29
N GLU A 152 12.27 19.04 -9.10
CA GLU A 152 11.86 18.80 -10.50
C GLU A 152 13.03 18.32 -11.38
N ALA A 153 14.23 18.88 -11.20
CA ALA A 153 15.44 18.46 -11.91
C ALA A 153 15.86 17.04 -11.50
N PHE A 154 15.74 16.71 -10.21
CA PHE A 154 15.98 15.35 -9.70
C PHE A 154 15.01 14.34 -10.31
N VAL A 155 13.70 14.62 -10.30
CA VAL A 155 12.68 13.73 -10.85
C VAL A 155 12.93 13.46 -12.34
N GLN A 156 13.26 14.48 -13.12
CA GLN A 156 13.56 14.33 -14.54
C GLN A 156 14.82 13.47 -14.75
N ARG A 157 15.90 13.74 -14.01
CA ARG A 157 17.15 12.98 -14.08
C ARG A 157 16.95 11.50 -13.72
N ILE A 158 16.24 11.22 -12.62
CA ILE A 158 15.98 9.85 -12.17
C ILE A 158 15.06 9.11 -13.13
N LYS A 159 14.02 9.75 -13.68
CA LYS A 159 13.14 9.13 -14.68
C LYS A 159 13.89 8.81 -15.98
N GLN A 160 14.70 9.75 -16.48
CA GLN A 160 15.49 9.54 -17.69
C GLN A 160 16.49 8.39 -17.50
N ARG A 161 17.18 8.36 -16.35
CA ARG A 161 18.14 7.31 -16.04
C ARG A 161 17.47 5.95 -15.81
N TYR A 162 16.31 5.92 -15.16
CA TYR A 162 15.52 4.71 -14.99
C TYR A 162 15.05 4.16 -16.34
N GLY A 163 14.57 5.01 -17.25
CA GLY A 163 14.17 4.59 -18.59
C GLY A 163 15.30 3.94 -19.38
N GLN A 164 16.50 4.53 -19.35
CA GLN A 164 17.71 3.97 -19.96
C GLN A 164 18.07 2.61 -19.35
N LEU A 165 18.16 2.55 -18.02
CA LEU A 165 18.53 1.32 -17.33
C LEU A 165 17.47 0.24 -17.49
N ALA A 166 16.18 0.58 -17.51
CA ALA A 166 15.10 -0.39 -17.73
C ALA A 166 15.11 -0.96 -19.16
N SER A 167 15.56 -0.17 -20.16
CA SER A 167 15.74 -0.68 -21.53
C SER A 167 16.98 -1.57 -21.69
N GLU A 168 18.01 -1.38 -20.85
CA GLU A 168 19.28 -2.12 -20.91
C GLU A 168 19.33 -3.31 -19.92
N LYS A 169 18.41 -3.34 -18.95
CA LYS A 169 18.35 -4.31 -17.85
C LYS A 169 18.10 -5.73 -18.36
N LYS A 170 18.97 -6.67 -17.97
CA LYS A 170 18.76 -8.11 -18.17
C LYS A 170 17.92 -8.71 -17.03
N ALA A 171 17.33 -9.89 -17.24
CA ALA A 171 16.43 -10.53 -16.28
C ALA A 171 17.07 -10.77 -14.89
N ASP A 172 18.39 -10.90 -14.81
CA ASP A 172 19.16 -11.17 -13.58
C ASP A 172 19.79 -9.92 -12.93
N GLU A 173 19.33 -8.73 -13.34
CA GLU A 173 19.85 -7.46 -12.89
C GLU A 173 18.79 -6.68 -12.10
N GLU A 174 19.19 -5.85 -11.14
CA GLU A 174 18.31 -4.99 -10.36
C GLU A 174 18.79 -3.54 -10.43
N ILE A 175 17.86 -2.61 -10.62
CA ILE A 175 18.16 -1.18 -10.59
C ILE A 175 18.12 -0.75 -9.13
N VAL A 176 19.27 -0.38 -8.58
CA VAL A 176 19.42 0.08 -7.20
C VAL A 176 19.81 1.55 -7.17
N MET A 177 19.37 2.26 -6.14
CA MET A 177 19.83 3.63 -5.90
C MET A 177 21.13 3.59 -5.11
N THR A 178 22.15 4.27 -5.64
CA THR A 178 23.45 4.46 -5.01
C THR A 178 23.75 5.93 -4.83
N PHE A 179 24.23 6.32 -3.65
CA PHE A 179 24.70 7.69 -3.43
C PHE A 179 26.16 7.80 -3.88
N ASP A 180 26.41 8.59 -4.92
CA ASP A 180 27.77 8.88 -5.35
C ASP A 180 28.34 10.03 -4.51
N LYS A 181 29.38 9.72 -3.73
CA LYS A 181 30.05 10.68 -2.84
C LYS A 181 30.85 11.73 -3.62
N GLN A 182 31.29 11.44 -4.85
CA GLN A 182 32.06 12.36 -5.67
C GLN A 182 31.17 13.40 -6.33
N SER A 183 30.09 12.96 -6.98
CA SER A 183 29.12 13.86 -7.62
C SER A 183 28.04 14.39 -6.65
N ARG A 184 28.04 13.91 -5.39
CA ARG A 184 27.13 14.31 -4.30
C ARG A 184 25.65 14.14 -4.66
N ARG A 185 25.34 13.10 -5.42
CA ARG A 185 24.00 12.87 -5.98
C ARG A 185 23.60 11.41 -5.84
N CYS A 186 22.31 11.17 -5.58
CA CYS A 186 21.75 9.85 -5.77
C CYS A 186 21.74 9.53 -7.27
N THR A 187 22.23 8.36 -7.64
CA THR A 187 22.26 7.84 -8.99
C THR A 187 21.63 6.45 -9.01
N LEU A 188 21.07 6.06 -10.14
CA LEU A 188 20.59 4.71 -10.37
C LEU A 188 21.72 3.90 -11.01
N ALA A 189 22.00 2.73 -10.45
CA ALA A 189 22.97 1.78 -10.95
C ALA A 189 22.33 0.39 -11.08
N VAL A 190 22.89 -0.44 -11.95
CA VAL A 190 22.44 -1.82 -12.12
C VAL A 190 23.35 -2.72 -11.31
N LYS A 191 22.76 -3.50 -10.40
CA LYS A 191 23.45 -4.51 -9.60
C LYS A 191 22.99 -5.89 -10.04
N LYS A 192 23.92 -6.77 -10.40
CA LYS A 192 23.60 -8.18 -10.70
C LYS A 192 23.10 -8.88 -9.44
N HIS A 193 22.08 -9.71 -9.59
CA HIS A 193 21.64 -10.59 -8.52
C HIS A 193 22.74 -11.64 -8.32
N SER A 194 23.58 -11.46 -7.30
CA SER A 194 24.44 -12.56 -6.84
C SER A 194 23.52 -13.58 -6.17
N LYS A 195 23.02 -14.54 -6.95
CA LYS A 195 22.65 -15.85 -6.40
C LYS A 195 23.92 -16.44 -5.80
N ALA A 196 24.17 -16.20 -4.52
CA ALA A 196 24.90 -17.16 -3.71
C ALA A 196 24.00 -18.38 -3.62
N ILE A 197 24.21 -19.33 -4.53
CA ILE A 197 23.86 -20.73 -4.34
C ILE A 197 25.15 -21.38 -3.87
N ASP A 198 25.06 -22.07 -2.74
CA ASP A 198 26.13 -22.71 -1.97
C ASP A 198 27.11 -23.56 -2.82
N GLY A 199 28.35 -23.55 -2.35
CA GLY A 199 29.35 -24.61 -2.50
C GLY A 199 30.12 -24.72 -1.19
#